data_AF-A0A392S2B6-F1
#
_entry.id   AF-A0A392S2B6-F1
#
_cell.length_a   1.000
_cell.length_b   1.000
_cell.length_c   1.000
_cell.angle_alpha   90.00
_cell.angle_beta   90.00
_cell.angle_gamma   90.00
#
_symmetry.space_group_name_H-M   'P 1'
#
loop_
_entity.id
_entity.type
_entity.pdbx_description
1 polymer ?
#
loop_
_entity_poly.entity_id
_entity_poly.type
_entity_poly.pdbx_seq_one_letter_code
_entity_poly.pdbx_strand_id
1 'polypeptide(L)'
;MSSPGICHSRDQGHFSVVLPLDKKQRQWYMWVIGCVLGFFGLITLGYAGFSSLRLVKTKKIQATEKQAIEDMVLESRWVGDSKMPSAAVTRTQPVLE
;
A
#
# COMPACT_ATOMS: atom_id res chain seq x y z
N MET A 1 -62.12 -25.11 43.35
CA MET A 1 -62.31 -23.72 43.84
C MET A 1 -62.05 -22.80 42.68
N SER A 2 -63.10 -22.18 42.12
CA SER A 2 -63.00 -21.17 41.05
C SER A 2 -63.43 -19.83 41.63
N SER A 3 -62.60 -18.81 41.49
CA SER A 3 -62.87 -17.43 41.92
C SER A 3 -63.74 -16.70 40.87
N PRO A 4 -64.69 -15.85 41.29
CA PRO A 4 -65.52 -15.06 40.37
C PRO A 4 -64.69 -13.95 39.72
N GLY A 5 -64.72 -13.87 38.39
CA GLY A 5 -64.10 -12.78 37.61
C GLY A 5 -62.87 -13.15 36.78
N ILE A 6 -62.47 -14.43 36.75
CA ILE A 6 -61.35 -14.89 35.92
C ILE A 6 -61.85 -15.88 34.87
N CYS A 7 -61.81 -15.45 33.60
CA CYS A 7 -61.95 -16.33 32.45
C CYS A 7 -60.58 -16.95 32.14
N HIS A 8 -60.44 -18.26 32.38
CA HIS A 8 -59.32 -19.04 31.88
C HIS A 8 -59.66 -19.58 30.48
N SER A 9 -59.16 -18.93 29.43
CA SER A 9 -59.14 -19.50 28.08
C SER A 9 -58.03 -20.55 27.99
N ARG A 10 -58.39 -21.78 27.63
CA ARG A 10 -57.45 -22.93 27.48
C ARG A 10 -56.83 -23.03 26.09
N ASP A 11 -57.20 -22.15 25.18
CA ASP A 11 -56.82 -22.25 23.78
C ASP A 11 -55.45 -21.60 23.54
N GLN A 12 -54.51 -22.43 23.07
CA GLN A 12 -53.25 -21.98 22.51
C GLN A 12 -53.55 -21.32 21.16
N GLY A 13 -53.83 -20.03 21.18
CA GLY A 13 -53.86 -19.23 19.96
C GLY A 13 -52.49 -19.26 19.27
N HIS A 14 -52.47 -19.36 17.94
CA HIS A 14 -51.24 -19.22 17.17
C HIS A 14 -50.80 -17.75 17.19
N PHE A 15 -49.99 -17.38 18.17
CA PHE A 15 -49.34 -16.08 18.21
C PHE A 15 -48.14 -16.09 17.26
N SER A 16 -48.30 -15.49 16.08
CA SER A 16 -47.13 -15.17 15.23
C SER A 16 -46.54 -13.85 15.72
N VAL A 17 -45.36 -13.93 16.34
CA VAL A 17 -44.58 -12.74 16.68
C VAL A 17 -43.92 -12.24 15.40
N VAL A 18 -44.49 -11.18 14.81
CA VAL A 18 -43.89 -10.52 13.66
C VAL A 18 -42.76 -9.63 14.19
N LEU A 19 -41.52 -10.13 14.11
CA LEU A 19 -40.35 -9.30 14.35
C LEU A 19 -40.24 -8.28 13.20
N PRO A 20 -40.20 -6.96 13.47
CA PRO A 20 -39.89 -5.98 12.45
C PRO A 20 -38.47 -6.25 11.95
N LEU A 21 -38.38 -6.87 10.78
CA LEU A 21 -37.09 -7.21 10.20
C LEU A 21 -36.59 -5.97 9.46
N ASP A 22 -35.81 -5.13 10.14
CA ASP A 22 -35.07 -4.00 9.58
C ASP A 22 -33.92 -4.48 8.67
N LYS A 23 -34.25 -5.32 7.68
CA LYS A 23 -33.30 -5.93 6.73
C LYS A 23 -32.54 -4.86 5.96
N LYS A 24 -33.25 -3.77 5.62
CA LYS A 24 -32.74 -2.68 4.79
C LYS A 24 -31.62 -1.91 5.48
N GLN A 25 -31.76 -1.62 6.78
CA GLN A 25 -30.72 -0.94 7.55
C GLN A 25 -29.48 -1.83 7.74
N ARG A 26 -29.68 -3.12 8.02
CA ARG A 26 -28.57 -4.07 8.17
C ARG A 26 -27.78 -4.27 6.88
N GLN A 27 -28.45 -4.34 5.73
CA GLN A 27 -27.78 -4.45 4.43
C GLN A 27 -27.00 -3.18 4.08
N TRP A 28 -27.56 -2.00 4.34
CA TRP A 28 -26.87 -0.74 4.13
C TRP A 28 -25.63 -0.63 5.03
N TYR A 29 -25.76 -1.01 6.30
CA TYR A 29 -24.63 -1.02 7.25
C TYR A 29 -23.52 -1.99 6.82
N MET A 30 -23.88 -3.21 6.40
CA MET A 30 -22.93 -4.19 5.85
C MET A 30 -22.20 -3.67 4.61
N TRP A 31 -22.91 -2.97 3.73
CA TRP A 31 -22.33 -2.37 2.52
C TRP A 31 -21.36 -1.23 2.86
N VAL A 32 -21.74 -0.34 3.79
CA VAL A 32 -20.88 0.75 4.28
C VAL A 32 -19.61 0.21 4.92
N ILE A 33 -19.72 -0.83 5.78
CA ILE A 33 -18.55 -1.47 6.39
C ILE A 33 -17.61 -2.03 5.32
N GLY A 34 -18.16 -2.73 4.33
CA GLY A 34 -17.39 -3.29 3.23
C GLY A 34 -16.65 -2.21 2.43
N CYS A 35 -17.32 -1.10 2.12
CA CYS A 35 -16.70 0.03 1.45
C CYS A 35 -15.57 0.64 2.29
N VAL A 36 -15.79 0.91 3.58
CA VAL A 36 -14.78 1.52 4.45
C VAL A 36 -13.54 0.63 4.58
N LEU A 37 -13.72 -0.67 4.85
CA LEU A 37 -12.60 -1.63 4.92
C LEU A 37 -11.88 -1.74 3.57
N GLY A 38 -12.62 -1.79 2.47
CA GLY A 38 -12.05 -1.88 1.13
C GLY A 38 -11.20 -0.68 0.76
N PHE A 39 -11.70 0.54 1.00
CA PHE A 39 -10.95 1.77 0.77
C PHE A 39 -9.70 1.85 1.64
N PHE A 40 -9.80 1.52 2.92
CA PHE A 40 -8.64 1.50 3.81
C PHE A 40 -7.58 0.51 3.33
N GLY A 41 -7.99 -0.68 2.91
CA GLY A 41 -7.08 -1.69 2.34
C GLY A 41 -6.38 -1.20 1.08
N LEU A 42 -7.12 -0.63 0.14
CA LEU A 42 -6.58 -0.11 -1.12
C LEU A 42 -5.61 1.07 -0.89
N ILE A 43 -5.97 2.02 -0.04
CA ILE A 43 -5.12 3.17 0.29
C ILE A 43 -3.83 2.68 0.95
N THR A 44 -3.94 1.77 1.92
CA THR A 44 -2.77 1.25 2.64
C THR A 44 -1.84 0.49 1.71
N LEU A 45 -2.39 -0.41 0.88
CA LEU A 45 -1.60 -1.20 -0.07
C LEU A 45 -0.95 -0.32 -1.14
N GLY A 46 -1.70 0.63 -1.70
CA GLY A 46 -1.19 1.59 -2.68
C GLY A 46 -0.09 2.47 -2.10
N TYR A 47 -0.29 3.00 -0.88
CA TYR A 47 0.69 3.84 -0.20
C TYR A 47 1.96 3.07 0.18
N ALA A 48 1.82 1.86 0.72
CA ALA A 48 2.96 1.02 1.07
C ALA A 48 3.76 0.61 -0.17
N GLY A 49 3.08 0.21 -1.26
CA GLY A 49 3.70 -0.11 -2.53
C GLY A 49 4.44 1.10 -3.15
N PHE A 50 3.79 2.26 -3.20
CA PHE A 50 4.41 3.47 -3.71
C PHE A 50 5.62 3.91 -2.87
N SER A 51 5.47 3.89 -1.54
CA SER A 51 6.53 4.30 -0.61
C SER A 51 7.73 3.37 -0.70
N SER A 52 7.53 2.05 -0.73
CA SER A 52 8.61 1.08 -0.87
C SER A 52 9.34 1.22 -2.22
N LEU A 53 8.62 1.40 -3.33
CA LEU A 53 9.24 1.68 -4.63
C LEU A 53 10.03 2.99 -4.62
N ARG A 54 9.50 4.05 -4.00
CA ARG A 54 10.18 5.34 -3.87
C ARG A 54 11.45 5.23 -3.03
N LEU A 55 11.40 4.48 -1.93
CA LEU A 55 12.57 4.21 -1.07
C LEU A 55 13.63 3.41 -1.83
N VAL A 56 13.26 2.34 -2.52
CA VAL A 56 14.20 1.53 -3.32
C VAL A 56 14.82 2.35 -4.43
N LYS A 57 14.04 3.18 -5.14
CA LYS A 57 14.58 4.09 -6.16
C LYS A 57 15.57 5.08 -5.57
N THR A 58 15.23 5.68 -4.43
CA THR A 58 16.12 6.65 -3.75
C THR A 58 17.40 5.97 -3.26
N LYS A 59 17.31 4.76 -2.72
CA LYS A 59 18.48 3.96 -2.30
C LYS A 59 19.34 3.55 -3.49
N LYS A 60 18.73 3.17 -4.61
CA LYS A 60 19.44 2.87 -5.85
C LYS A 60 20.17 4.11 -6.37
N ILE A 61 19.51 5.27 -6.39
CA ILE A 61 20.13 6.55 -6.81
C ILE A 61 21.31 6.87 -5.89
N GLN A 62 21.17 6.79 -4.57
CA GLN A 62 22.28 7.01 -3.65
C GLN A 62 23.44 6.01 -3.82
N ALA A 63 23.15 4.75 -4.13
CA ALA A 63 24.18 3.75 -4.39
C ALA A 63 24.92 4.05 -5.70
N THR A 64 24.21 4.46 -6.74
CA THR A 64 24.80 4.85 -8.03
C THR A 64 25.58 6.16 -7.93
N GLU A 65 25.11 7.13 -7.12
CA GLU A 65 25.85 8.37 -6.84
C GLU A 65 27.17 8.09 -6.10
N LYS A 66 27.16 7.19 -5.11
CA LYS A 66 28.40 6.79 -4.42
C LYS A 66 29.38 6.09 -5.34
N GLN A 67 28.90 5.17 -6.17
CA GLN A 67 29.75 4.48 -7.14
C GLN A 67 30.35 5.45 -8.17
N ALA A 68 29.58 6.44 -8.64
CA ALA A 68 30.10 7.45 -9.57
C ALA A 68 31.17 8.35 -8.93
N ILE A 69 31.04 8.68 -7.64
CA ILE A 69 32.07 9.44 -6.92
C ILE A 69 33.34 8.61 -6.73
N GLU A 70 33.22 7.34 -6.38
CA GLU A 70 34.38 6.43 -6.21
C GLU A 70 35.09 6.16 -7.53
N ASP A 71 34.35 5.95 -8.63
CA ASP A 71 34.90 5.75 -9.97
C ASP A 71 35.61 7.01 -10.48
N MET A 72 35.02 8.20 -10.26
CA MET A 72 35.65 9.48 -10.60
C MET A 72 36.92 9.76 -9.76
N VAL A 73 36.98 9.26 -8.52
CA VAL A 73 38.18 9.35 -7.67
C VAL A 73 39.27 8.39 -8.15
N LEU A 74 38.91 7.18 -8.58
CA LEU A 74 39.83 6.19 -9.15
C LEU A 74 40.40 6.61 -10.52
N GLU A 75 39.61 7.30 -11.35
CA GLU A 75 40.06 7.86 -12.64
C GLU A 75 40.87 9.16 -12.47
N SER A 76 40.81 9.81 -11.30
CA SER A 76 41.63 10.99 -10.99
C SER A 76 43.04 10.60 -10.53
N ARG A 77 43.92 10.25 -11.48
CA ARG A 77 45.34 10.01 -11.18
C ARG A 77 46.10 11.33 -11.04
N TRP A 78 46.83 11.49 -9.94
CA TRP A 78 47.72 12.62 -9.71
C TRP A 78 48.83 12.65 -10.77
N VAL A 79 48.87 13.72 -11.57
CA VAL A 79 49.96 14.02 -12.50
C VAL A 79 50.66 15.28 -11.97
N GLY A 80 51.72 15.09 -11.18
CA GLY A 80 52.43 16.20 -10.51
C GLY A 80 51.59 16.84 -9.38
N ASP A 81 51.68 18.17 -9.24
CA ASP A 81 51.00 18.96 -8.20
C ASP A 81 49.53 19.31 -8.51
N SER A 82 49.01 18.92 -9.68
CA SER A 82 47.65 19.28 -10.12
C SER A 82 46.79 18.05 -10.39
N LYS A 83 45.56 18.08 -9.88
CA LYS A 83 44.57 17.02 -10.04
C LYS A 83 43.80 17.23 -11.35
N MET A 84 44.15 16.47 -12.39
CA MET A 84 43.51 16.54 -13.71
C MET A 84 42.62 15.29 -13.94
N PRO A 85 41.38 15.41 -14.43
CA PRO A 85 40.56 14.26 -14.77
C PRO A 85 41.14 13.54 -15.99
N SER A 86 41.51 12.27 -15.84
CA SER A 86 42.10 11.46 -16.91
C SER A 86 40.99 10.83 -17.77
N ALA A 87 40.37 11.64 -18.63
CA ALA A 87 39.46 11.14 -19.66
C ALA A 87 40.16 10.02 -20.44
N ALA A 88 39.66 8.79 -20.32
CA ALA A 88 40.16 7.63 -21.04
C ALA A 88 40.04 7.87 -22.57
N VAL A 89 41.12 8.36 -23.17
CA VAL A 89 41.25 8.56 -24.61
C VAL A 89 41.05 7.21 -25.28
N THR A 90 39.85 7.02 -25.85
CA THR A 90 39.57 5.88 -26.73
C THR A 90 40.43 6.08 -27.96
N ARG A 91 41.59 5.41 -28.02
CA ARG A 91 42.43 5.38 -29.21
C ARG A 91 41.63 4.79 -30.37
N THR A 92 41.17 5.63 -31.28
CA THR A 92 40.84 5.20 -32.63
C THR A 92 42.16 4.86 -33.33
N GLN A 93 42.30 3.63 -33.82
CA GLN A 93 43.45 3.24 -34.62
C GLN A 93 43.37 3.94 -35.98
N PRO A 94 44.43 4.63 -36.44
CA PRO A 94 44.45 5.18 -37.78
C PRO A 94 44.54 4.03 -38.79
N VAL A 95 43.51 3.88 -39.62
CA VAL A 95 43.62 3.18 -40.90
C VAL A 95 44.56 4.00 -41.77
N LEU A 96 45.66 3.38 -42.19
CA LEU A 96 46.62 3.92 -43.14
C LEU A 96 46.14 3.51 -44.54
N GLU A 97 45.87 4.48 -45.41
CA GLU A 97 45.68 4.26 -46.85
C GLU A 97 47.04 4.21 -47.57
#